data_AF-A0A0J8AVZ8-F1
#
_entry.id   AF-A0A0J8AVZ8-F1
#
_cell.length_a   1.000
_cell.length_b   1.000
_cell.length_c   1.000
_cell.angle_alpha   90.00
_cell.angle_beta   90.00
_cell.angle_gamma   90.00
#
_symmetry.space_group_name_H-M   'P 1'
#
loop_
_entity.id
_entity.type
_entity.pdbx_description
1 polymer ?
#
loop_
_entity_poly.entity_id
_entity_poly.type
_entity_poly.pdbx_seq_one_letter_code
_entity_poly.pdbx_strand_id
1 'polypeptide(L)'
;MTGRAGRYIWIICGLAMLSACAGGDYRPVRDTPVRIGPPYKVRGTTYVPAAEPTYDMLGYASWYGSESGNRTANGERFRAKWITAAHTSLPLPSYVEVTALDTGRTILVRVNDRGPFAGRGRVIDLSRGAAEQLGIRAQGHAAVRVRFVDPPEKDRERLRKGKPASDRPRVAERTLVNLRAQLRAVGL
;
A
#
# COMPACT_ATOMS: atom_id res chain seq x y z
N MET A 1 -64.97 41.43 -38.54
CA MET A 1 -63.56 41.82 -38.31
C MET A 1 -63.19 41.39 -36.89
N THR A 2 -62.08 40.64 -36.77
CA THR A 2 -61.28 40.31 -35.54
C THR A 2 -62.00 39.59 -34.38
N GLY A 3 -61.52 38.51 -33.77
CA GLY A 3 -60.24 37.80 -33.85
C GLY A 3 -60.18 36.65 -32.81
N ARG A 4 -59.59 35.54 -33.24
CA ARG A 4 -59.02 34.35 -32.57
C ARG A 4 -58.82 34.30 -31.03
N ALA A 5 -59.19 33.12 -30.51
CA ALA A 5 -58.37 32.10 -29.83
C ALA A 5 -57.71 32.35 -28.46
N GLY A 6 -57.76 31.31 -27.60
CA GLY A 6 -56.83 31.15 -26.48
C GLY A 6 -57.19 30.06 -25.46
N ARG A 7 -57.14 28.77 -25.84
CA ARG A 7 -57.02 27.66 -24.86
C ARG A 7 -55.53 27.46 -24.59
N TYR A 8 -55.09 27.61 -23.35
CA TYR A 8 -53.77 27.18 -22.90
C TYR A 8 -53.88 26.43 -21.58
N ILE A 9 -53.90 25.10 -21.70
CA ILE A 9 -53.44 24.17 -20.68
C ILE A 9 -51.94 24.09 -20.83
N TRP A 10 -51.18 24.47 -19.80
CA TRP A 10 -49.77 24.11 -19.69
C TRP A 10 -49.54 23.41 -18.35
N ILE A 11 -49.43 22.09 -18.46
CA ILE A 11 -48.74 21.24 -17.51
C ILE A 11 -47.24 21.49 -17.72
N ILE A 12 -46.55 21.99 -16.71
CA ILE A 12 -45.08 21.94 -16.61
C ILE A 12 -44.82 21.31 -15.24
N CYS A 13 -44.81 19.98 -15.15
CA CYS A 13 -43.65 19.12 -15.37
C CYS A 13 -42.43 19.59 -14.56
N GLY A 14 -42.20 18.91 -13.44
CA GLY A 14 -41.22 19.28 -12.44
C GLY A 14 -39.78 19.23 -12.92
N LEU A 15 -38.96 20.05 -12.28
CA LEU A 15 -37.51 19.87 -12.27
C LEU A 15 -37.03 20.08 -10.83
N ALA A 16 -37.01 18.99 -10.07
CA ALA A 16 -36.24 18.94 -8.83
C ALA A 16 -34.77 19.04 -9.23
N MET A 17 -34.19 20.24 -9.09
CA MET A 17 -32.74 20.44 -9.22
C MET A 17 -32.06 19.79 -8.02
N LEU A 18 -31.75 18.50 -8.14
CA LEU A 18 -30.75 17.84 -7.33
C LEU A 18 -29.39 18.46 -7.70
N SER A 19 -29.02 19.50 -6.96
CA SER A 19 -27.70 20.11 -7.06
C SER A 19 -26.66 19.09 -6.61
N ALA A 20 -26.09 18.38 -7.58
CA ALA A 20 -25.01 17.43 -7.37
C ALA A 20 -23.68 18.19 -7.17
N CYS A 21 -23.49 18.80 -6.02
CA CYS A 21 -22.15 19.21 -5.57
C CYS A 21 -21.42 17.98 -5.02
N ALA A 22 -21.09 17.01 -5.88
CA ALA A 22 -20.39 15.79 -5.50
C ALA A 22 -19.16 15.61 -6.38
N GLY A 23 -17.98 15.77 -5.78
CA GLY A 23 -16.74 15.34 -6.40
C GLY A 23 -15.51 16.07 -5.88
N GLY A 24 -15.17 15.90 -4.60
CA GLY A 24 -13.80 16.18 -4.17
C GLY A 24 -12.83 15.38 -5.04
N ASP A 25 -11.72 15.99 -5.46
CA ASP A 25 -10.72 15.46 -6.41
C ASP A 25 -10.28 14.02 -6.13
N TYR A 26 -11.06 13.05 -6.58
CA TYR A 26 -10.72 11.63 -6.47
C TYR A 26 -9.72 11.29 -7.58
N ARG A 27 -8.43 11.33 -7.24
CA ARG A 27 -7.40 10.75 -8.09
C ARG A 27 -7.38 9.23 -7.89
N PRO A 28 -7.70 8.43 -8.91
CA PRO A 28 -7.62 6.97 -8.78
C PRO A 28 -6.17 6.54 -8.56
N VAL A 29 -5.98 5.56 -7.68
CA VAL A 29 -4.68 4.90 -7.46
C VAL A 29 -4.34 4.07 -8.70
N ARG A 30 -3.11 4.23 -9.22
CA ARG A 30 -2.64 3.60 -10.47
C ARG A 30 -1.33 2.87 -10.24
N ASP A 31 -1.08 1.85 -11.05
CA ASP A 31 0.21 1.13 -11.03
C ASP A 31 1.25 1.75 -11.95
N THR A 32 0.83 2.69 -12.79
CA THR A 32 1.67 3.33 -13.78
C THR A 32 1.64 4.86 -13.64
N PRO A 33 2.77 5.54 -13.89
CA PRO A 33 4.09 4.95 -14.18
C PRO A 33 4.76 4.36 -12.93
N VAL A 34 5.56 3.31 -13.09
CA VAL A 34 6.49 2.83 -12.07
C VAL A 34 7.73 3.73 -12.08
N ARG A 35 8.14 4.21 -10.90
CA ARG A 35 9.23 5.15 -10.71
C ARG A 35 10.29 4.53 -9.80
N ILE A 36 11.50 4.40 -10.31
CA ILE A 36 12.68 4.09 -9.50
C ILE A 36 13.04 5.37 -8.72
N GLY A 37 13.25 6.47 -9.45
CA GLY A 37 13.65 7.77 -8.91
C GLY A 37 15.16 7.87 -8.71
N PRO A 38 15.70 9.09 -8.54
CA PRO A 38 17.13 9.29 -8.27
C PRO A 38 17.50 8.84 -6.85
N PRO A 39 18.80 8.63 -6.57
CA PRO A 39 19.30 8.52 -5.20
C PRO A 39 18.84 9.70 -4.34
N TYR A 40 18.56 9.44 -3.06
CA TYR A 40 18.12 10.46 -2.11
C TYR A 40 18.77 10.24 -0.74
N LYS A 41 18.88 11.32 0.04
CA LYS A 41 19.58 11.32 1.33
C LYS A 41 18.60 11.63 2.46
N VAL A 42 18.60 10.80 3.50
CA VAL A 42 17.83 11.02 4.73
C VAL A 42 18.77 10.85 5.92
N ARG A 43 18.87 11.86 6.79
CA ARG A 43 19.67 11.83 8.02
C ARG A 43 21.13 11.37 7.82
N GLY A 44 21.76 11.77 6.71
CA GLY A 44 23.15 11.38 6.42
C GLY A 44 23.29 10.11 5.58
N THR A 45 22.29 9.24 5.55
CA THR A 45 22.31 7.98 4.77
C THR A 45 21.76 8.20 3.37
N THR A 46 22.52 7.74 2.37
CA THR A 46 22.09 7.74 0.96
C THR A 46 21.37 6.43 0.65
N TYR A 47 20.17 6.54 0.09
CA TYR A 47 19.39 5.43 -0.43
C TYR A 47 19.35 5.52 -1.95
N VAL A 48 19.58 4.39 -2.62
CA VAL A 48 19.61 4.29 -4.07
C VAL A 48 18.44 3.39 -4.49
N PRO A 49 17.35 3.96 -5.01
CA PRO A 49 16.30 3.16 -5.60
C PRO A 49 16.79 2.39 -6.82
N ALA A 50 16.33 1.13 -6.94
CA ALA A 50 16.68 0.27 -8.06
C ALA A 50 15.53 -0.69 -8.38
N ALA A 51 15.46 -1.13 -9.64
CA ALA A 51 14.59 -2.24 -10.02
C ALA A 51 15.27 -3.55 -9.62
N GLU A 52 14.67 -4.27 -8.67
CA GLU A 52 15.18 -5.53 -8.16
C GLU A 52 14.08 -6.60 -8.23
N PRO A 53 13.82 -7.18 -9.43
CA PRO A 53 12.73 -8.15 -9.60
C PRO A 53 12.94 -9.44 -8.80
N THR A 54 14.17 -9.71 -8.36
CA THR A 54 14.57 -10.84 -7.51
C THR A 54 14.78 -10.45 -6.05
N TYR A 55 14.32 -9.26 -5.63
CA TYR A 55 14.47 -8.81 -4.25
C TYR A 55 13.87 -9.83 -3.28
N ASP A 56 14.68 -10.29 -2.34
CA ASP A 56 14.32 -11.26 -1.31
C ASP A 56 15.20 -11.03 -0.09
N MET A 57 14.64 -10.38 0.93
CA MET A 57 15.40 -9.91 2.07
C MET A 57 14.77 -10.34 3.39
N LEU A 58 15.63 -10.72 4.33
CA LEU A 58 15.31 -10.89 5.73
C LEU A 58 15.63 -9.59 6.48
N GLY A 59 14.79 -9.27 7.45
CA GLY A 59 15.00 -8.13 8.34
C GLY A 59 13.81 -7.94 9.26
N TYR A 60 13.59 -6.71 9.68
CA TYR A 60 12.49 -6.36 10.57
C TYR A 60 11.47 -5.47 9.86
N ALA A 61 10.20 -5.71 10.14
CA ALA A 61 9.12 -4.81 9.83
C ALA A 61 8.82 -3.93 11.04
N SER A 62 8.50 -2.66 10.80
CA SER A 62 7.72 -1.83 11.71
C SER A 62 6.38 -1.49 11.10
N TRP A 63 5.58 -0.64 11.76
CA TRP A 63 4.41 -0.07 11.12
C TRP A 63 4.18 1.40 11.50
N TYR A 64 3.48 2.11 10.61
CA TYR A 64 3.11 3.51 10.74
C TYR A 64 1.60 3.75 10.63
N GLY A 65 1.13 4.81 11.29
CA GLY A 65 -0.26 5.18 11.46
C GLY A 65 -0.51 6.67 11.21
N SER A 66 -1.29 7.29 12.10
CA SER A 66 -1.76 8.67 11.97
C SER A 66 -0.65 9.73 12.00
N GLU A 67 0.54 9.35 12.46
CA GLU A 67 1.74 10.19 12.45
C GLU A 67 2.30 10.43 11.04
N SER A 68 1.88 9.64 10.05
CA SER A 68 2.28 9.84 8.67
C SER A 68 1.56 11.02 8.04
N GLY A 69 2.28 11.74 7.17
CA GLY A 69 1.74 12.87 6.43
C GLY A 69 0.56 12.49 5.53
N ASN A 70 -0.09 13.51 4.96
CA ASN A 70 -1.30 13.32 4.15
C ASN A 70 -1.08 12.59 2.81
N ARG A 71 0.17 12.51 2.35
CA ARG A 71 0.54 11.91 1.05
C ARG A 71 1.76 11.02 1.19
N THR A 72 1.78 9.95 0.39
CA THR A 72 2.94 9.07 0.24
C THR A 72 3.94 9.63 -0.77
N ALA A 73 5.14 9.08 -0.84
CA ALA A 73 6.14 9.41 -1.86
C ALA A 73 5.67 9.11 -3.29
N ASN A 74 4.72 8.19 -3.48
CA ASN A 74 4.10 7.96 -4.79
C ASN A 74 3.03 9.02 -5.16
N GLY A 75 2.73 9.96 -4.24
CA GLY A 75 1.73 11.02 -4.41
C GLY A 75 0.29 10.59 -4.08
N GLU A 76 0.10 9.36 -3.61
CA GLU A 76 -1.20 8.83 -3.17
C GLU A 76 -1.59 9.44 -1.82
N ARG A 77 -2.91 9.59 -1.57
CA ARG A 77 -3.38 10.00 -0.23
C ARG A 77 -3.09 8.86 0.76
N PHE A 78 -2.39 9.18 1.83
CA PHE A 78 -2.13 8.20 2.88
C PHE A 78 -3.42 7.78 3.59
N ARG A 79 -3.56 6.48 3.85
CA ARG A 79 -4.70 5.88 4.53
C ARG A 79 -4.21 4.74 5.42
N ALA A 80 -4.15 4.98 6.72
CA ALA A 80 -3.60 4.01 7.69
C ALA A 80 -4.27 2.62 7.67
N LYS A 81 -5.54 2.52 7.27
CA LYS A 81 -6.28 1.24 7.21
C LYS A 81 -6.04 0.44 5.92
N TRP A 82 -5.33 0.99 4.94
CA TRP A 82 -5.08 0.30 3.68
C TRP A 82 -3.99 -0.77 3.82
N ILE A 83 -3.86 -1.63 2.82
CA ILE A 83 -2.83 -2.68 2.78
C ILE A 83 -1.64 -2.19 1.96
N THR A 84 -0.92 -1.23 2.54
CA THR A 84 0.23 -0.57 1.92
C THR A 84 1.48 -0.62 2.79
N ALA A 85 2.64 -0.32 2.21
CA ALA A 85 3.92 -0.27 2.90
C ALA A 85 4.87 0.80 2.32
N ALA A 86 5.86 1.17 3.10
CA ALA A 86 7.00 1.98 2.69
C ALA A 86 8.25 1.08 2.51
N HIS A 87 9.02 1.38 1.46
CA HIS A 87 10.32 0.74 1.22
C HIS A 87 11.37 1.76 0.73
N THR A 88 12.63 1.58 1.10
CA THR A 88 13.70 2.55 0.85
C THR A 88 14.18 2.57 -0.60
N SER A 89 14.33 1.41 -1.25
CA SER A 89 14.90 1.30 -2.61
C SER A 89 13.97 0.75 -3.70
N LEU A 90 13.03 -0.16 -3.40
CA LEU A 90 12.12 -0.71 -4.41
C LEU A 90 11.39 0.37 -5.23
N PRO A 91 11.08 0.11 -6.51
CA PRO A 91 10.34 1.06 -7.34
C PRO A 91 8.95 1.35 -6.78
N LEU A 92 8.43 2.56 -7.03
CA LEU A 92 7.07 2.94 -6.63
C LEU A 92 6.15 3.13 -7.83
N PRO A 93 4.95 2.54 -7.83
CA PRO A 93 4.54 1.49 -6.90
C PRO A 93 5.23 0.16 -7.22
N SER A 94 5.28 -0.73 -6.23
CA SER A 94 5.62 -2.15 -6.41
C SER A 94 4.76 -3.02 -5.49
N TYR A 95 4.86 -4.33 -5.65
CA TYR A 95 4.17 -5.30 -4.81
C TYR A 95 5.19 -6.22 -4.15
N VAL A 96 4.98 -6.50 -2.87
CA VAL A 96 5.82 -7.44 -2.14
C VAL A 96 4.97 -8.41 -1.35
N GLU A 97 5.47 -9.63 -1.21
CA GLU A 97 5.01 -10.57 -0.21
C GLU A 97 5.79 -10.35 1.08
N VAL A 98 5.08 -10.23 2.20
CA VAL A 98 5.65 -10.07 3.54
C VAL A 98 5.24 -11.27 4.38
N THR A 99 6.22 -12.02 4.87
CA THR A 99 6.00 -13.16 5.78
C THR A 99 6.50 -12.79 7.17
N ALA A 100 5.65 -12.90 8.18
CA ALA A 100 6.05 -12.80 9.59
C ALA A 100 6.70 -14.12 10.03
N LEU A 101 7.97 -14.04 10.45
CA LEU A 101 8.75 -15.23 10.78
C LEU A 101 8.23 -15.95 12.01
N ASP A 102 7.58 -15.25 12.95
CA ASP A 102 7.10 -15.85 14.19
C ASP A 102 5.86 -16.72 14.00
N THR A 103 4.99 -16.36 13.05
CA THR A 103 3.68 -17.00 12.89
C THR A 103 3.50 -17.72 11.55
N GLY A 104 4.43 -17.54 10.62
CA GLY A 104 4.33 -17.99 9.24
C GLY A 104 3.25 -17.28 8.41
N ARG A 105 2.56 -16.30 8.98
CA ARG A 105 1.52 -15.55 8.25
C ARG A 105 2.17 -14.73 7.14
N THR A 106 1.55 -14.74 5.98
CA THR A 106 2.02 -14.04 4.79
C THR A 106 0.91 -13.20 4.19
N ILE A 107 1.25 -12.00 3.72
CA ILE A 107 0.34 -11.08 3.04
C ILE A 107 1.03 -10.48 1.82
N LEU A 108 0.23 -10.07 0.83
CA LEU A 108 0.69 -9.17 -0.23
C LEU A 108 0.42 -7.72 0.20
N VAL A 109 1.38 -6.84 -0.04
CA VAL A 109 1.23 -5.40 0.20
C VAL A 109 1.66 -4.61 -1.02
N ARG A 110 1.02 -3.46 -1.21
CA ARG A 110 1.45 -2.46 -2.18
C ARG A 110 2.49 -1.54 -1.54
N VAL A 111 3.66 -1.44 -2.12
CA VAL A 111 4.66 -0.45 -1.75
C VAL A 111 4.36 0.83 -2.52
N ASN A 112 4.02 1.90 -1.79
CA ASN A 112 3.67 3.21 -2.38
C ASN A 112 4.34 4.39 -1.67
N ASP A 113 5.29 4.11 -0.77
CA ASP A 113 5.94 5.13 0.04
C ASP A 113 7.44 4.82 0.27
N ARG A 114 8.17 5.80 0.81
CA ARG A 114 9.60 5.72 1.14
C ARG A 114 9.81 5.63 2.64
N GLY A 115 10.72 4.76 3.06
CA GLY A 115 10.98 4.39 4.46
C GLY A 115 11.19 2.87 4.58
N PRO A 116 11.48 2.32 5.77
CA PRO A 116 11.74 3.02 7.02
C PRO A 116 13.11 3.73 7.01
N PHE A 117 13.20 4.87 7.70
CA PHE A 117 14.45 5.62 7.89
C PHE A 117 14.99 5.50 9.32
N ALA A 118 14.70 4.37 9.97
CA ALA A 118 14.96 4.14 11.38
C ALA A 118 15.61 2.78 11.60
N GLY A 119 16.72 2.77 12.33
CA GLY A 119 17.41 1.56 12.81
C GLY A 119 18.13 0.77 11.71
N ARG A 120 19.17 0.03 12.12
CA ARG A 120 19.73 -1.04 11.27
C ARG A 120 18.73 -2.20 11.21
N GLY A 121 18.69 -2.90 10.09
CA GLY A 121 17.88 -4.12 9.92
C GLY A 121 16.39 -3.95 9.63
N ARG A 122 15.81 -2.73 9.70
CA ARG A 122 14.43 -2.52 9.26
C ARG A 122 14.35 -2.42 7.74
N VAL A 123 13.63 -3.35 7.12
CA VAL A 123 13.56 -3.48 5.66
C VAL A 123 12.23 -2.97 5.09
N ILE A 124 11.18 -2.90 5.92
CA ILE A 124 9.85 -2.48 5.48
C ILE A 124 9.09 -1.81 6.62
N ASP A 125 8.28 -0.82 6.28
CA ASP A 125 7.35 -0.19 7.22
C ASP A 125 5.93 -0.41 6.72
N LEU A 126 5.10 -1.07 7.52
CA LEU A 126 3.73 -1.41 7.12
C LEU A 126 2.77 -0.30 7.51
N SER A 127 1.72 -0.08 6.73
CA SER A 127 0.55 0.65 7.25
C SER A 127 -0.12 -0.13 8.39
N ARG A 128 -0.84 0.57 9.28
CA ARG A 128 -1.61 -0.06 10.36
C ARG A 128 -2.50 -1.22 9.87
N GLY A 129 -3.19 -1.06 8.74
CA GLY A 129 -4.04 -2.12 8.15
C GLY A 129 -3.24 -3.35 7.72
N ALA A 130 -2.09 -3.16 7.07
CA ALA A 130 -1.19 -4.25 6.71
C ALA A 130 -0.61 -4.94 7.96
N ALA A 131 -0.24 -4.18 9.01
CA ALA A 131 0.27 -4.73 10.26
C ALA A 131 -0.80 -5.54 11.03
N GLU A 132 -2.06 -5.10 11.00
CA GLU A 132 -3.21 -5.85 11.51
C GLU A 132 -3.41 -7.16 10.75
N GLN A 133 -3.39 -7.11 9.42
CA GLN A 133 -3.56 -8.29 8.57
C GLN A 133 -2.43 -9.31 8.80
N LEU A 134 -1.17 -8.84 8.84
CA LEU A 134 0.00 -9.68 9.10
C LEU A 134 0.04 -10.19 10.56
N GLY A 135 -0.65 -9.52 11.48
CA GLY A 135 -0.75 -9.92 12.89
C GLY A 135 0.39 -9.38 13.77
N ILE A 136 1.05 -8.30 13.37
CA ILE A 136 2.20 -7.73 14.10
C ILE A 136 1.89 -6.39 14.78
N ARG A 137 0.67 -5.85 14.60
CA ARG A 137 0.29 -4.52 15.13
C ARG A 137 0.59 -4.38 16.63
N ALA A 138 0.22 -5.37 17.44
CA ALA A 138 0.39 -5.31 18.90
C ALA A 138 1.87 -5.36 19.33
N GLN A 139 2.73 -6.02 18.55
CA GLN A 139 4.17 -6.17 18.83
C GLN A 139 4.97 -4.92 18.45
N GLY A 140 4.43 -4.10 17.53
CA GLY A 140 5.09 -2.89 17.03
C GLY A 140 6.16 -3.16 15.97
N HIS A 141 6.84 -4.31 16.06
CA HIS A 141 7.84 -4.78 15.11
C HIS A 141 7.83 -6.30 15.04
N ALA A 142 8.32 -6.87 13.95
CA ALA A 142 8.47 -8.32 13.78
C ALA A 142 9.60 -8.67 12.82
N ALA A 143 10.22 -9.83 13.02
CA ALA A 143 11.10 -10.42 12.02
C ALA A 143 10.28 -10.80 10.78
N VAL A 144 10.71 -10.37 9.60
CA VAL A 144 10.01 -10.60 8.33
C VAL A 144 10.95 -11.05 7.21
N ARG A 145 10.36 -11.76 6.24
CA ARG A 145 10.90 -11.92 4.90
C ARG A 145 10.08 -11.07 3.95
N VAL A 146 10.74 -10.27 3.13
CA VAL A 146 10.12 -9.40 2.12
C VAL A 146 10.60 -9.83 0.75
N ARG A 147 9.66 -10.17 -0.14
CA ARG A 147 9.97 -10.59 -1.51
C ARG A 147 9.25 -9.73 -2.52
N PHE A 148 9.95 -9.25 -3.55
CA PHE A 148 9.28 -8.67 -4.71
C PHE A 148 8.45 -9.73 -5.42
N VAL A 149 7.24 -9.35 -5.84
CA VAL A 149 6.30 -10.23 -6.55
C VAL A 149 5.53 -9.45 -7.59
N ASP A 150 5.09 -10.14 -8.64
CA ASP A 150 4.09 -9.64 -9.59
C ASP A 150 2.80 -10.44 -9.39
N PRO A 151 1.89 -10.00 -8.51
CA PRO A 151 0.69 -10.77 -8.21
C PRO A 151 -0.35 -10.64 -9.34
N PRO A 152 -1.29 -11.60 -9.46
CA PRO A 152 -2.34 -11.52 -10.47
C PRO A 152 -3.13 -10.20 -10.39
N GLU A 153 -3.65 -9.74 -11.53
CA GLU A 153 -4.32 -8.44 -11.62
C GLU A 153 -5.48 -8.28 -10.62
N LYS A 154 -6.19 -9.37 -10.30
CA LYS A 154 -7.23 -9.40 -9.26
C LYS A 154 -6.71 -8.95 -7.89
N ASP A 155 -5.53 -9.39 -7.49
CA ASP A 155 -4.93 -9.00 -6.21
C ASP A 155 -4.38 -7.57 -6.28
N ARG A 156 -3.77 -7.18 -7.41
CA ARG A 156 -3.33 -5.79 -7.65
C ARG A 156 -4.50 -4.81 -7.54
N GLU A 157 -5.64 -5.14 -8.15
CA GLU A 157 -6.86 -4.31 -8.08
C GLU A 157 -7.37 -4.14 -6.65
N ARG A 158 -7.41 -5.24 -5.87
CA ARG A 158 -7.80 -5.18 -4.45
C ARG A 158 -6.85 -4.28 -3.66
N LEU A 159 -5.54 -4.42 -3.85
CA LEU A 159 -4.53 -3.62 -3.17
C LEU A 159 -4.58 -2.14 -3.56
N ARG A 160 -4.84 -1.80 -4.83
CA ARG A 160 -5.08 -0.40 -5.27
C ARG A 160 -6.31 0.23 -4.59
N LYS A 161 -7.29 -0.59 -4.21
CA LYS A 161 -8.47 -0.19 -3.43
C LYS A 161 -8.21 -0.21 -1.92
N GLY A 162 -6.97 -0.49 -1.50
CA GLY A 162 -6.58 -0.59 -0.08
C GLY A 162 -7.14 -1.82 0.63
N LYS A 163 -7.64 -2.82 -0.09
CA LYS A 163 -8.24 -4.03 0.47
C LYS A 163 -7.19 -5.15 0.56
N PRO A 164 -7.36 -6.12 1.49
CA PRO A 164 -6.56 -7.35 1.50
C PRO A 164 -6.54 -8.02 0.13
N ALA A 165 -5.41 -8.58 -0.28
CA ALA A 165 -5.34 -9.52 -1.40
C ALA A 165 -5.98 -10.87 -1.04
N SER A 166 -5.93 -11.85 -1.95
CA SER A 166 -6.34 -13.22 -1.67
C SER A 166 -5.48 -13.84 -0.54
N ASP A 167 -6.11 -14.68 0.29
CA ASP A 167 -5.41 -15.34 1.39
C ASP A 167 -4.31 -16.27 0.87
N ARG A 168 -3.24 -16.39 1.66
CA ARG A 168 -2.06 -17.19 1.32
C ARG A 168 -1.81 -18.23 2.41
N PRO A 169 -1.35 -19.44 2.02
CA PRO A 169 -1.01 -20.46 3.00
C PRO A 169 0.13 -19.96 3.88
N ARG A 170 0.09 -20.33 5.16
CA ARG A 170 1.19 -20.03 6.07
C ARG A 170 2.45 -20.77 5.64
N VAL A 171 3.59 -20.14 5.86
CA VAL A 171 4.88 -20.79 5.66
C VAL A 171 5.05 -21.89 6.70
N ALA A 172 5.47 -23.07 6.25
CA ALA A 172 5.66 -24.24 7.11
C ALA A 172 6.76 -24.01 8.15
N GLU A 173 6.59 -24.58 9.34
CA GLU A 173 7.52 -24.36 10.47
C GLU A 173 8.97 -24.73 10.13
N ARG A 174 9.19 -25.83 9.39
CA ARG A 174 10.53 -26.23 8.92
C ARG A 174 11.26 -25.11 8.15
N THR A 175 10.51 -24.34 7.36
CA THR A 175 11.06 -23.24 6.59
C THR A 175 11.29 -22.03 7.49
N LEU A 176 10.39 -21.75 8.44
CA LEU A 176 10.56 -20.67 9.41
C LEU A 176 11.79 -20.87 10.29
N VAL A 177 12.08 -22.09 10.73
CA VAL A 177 13.30 -22.42 11.49
C VAL A 177 14.55 -21.99 10.70
N ASN A 178 14.61 -22.32 9.41
CA ASN A 178 15.73 -21.95 8.54
C ASN A 178 15.83 -20.44 8.33
N LEU A 179 14.70 -19.76 8.06
CA LEU A 179 14.67 -18.31 7.87
C LEU A 179 15.10 -17.55 9.13
N ARG A 180 14.65 -18.00 10.31
CA ARG A 180 15.07 -17.43 11.60
C ARG A 180 16.56 -17.66 11.85
N ALA A 181 17.10 -18.82 11.47
CA ALA A 181 18.53 -19.10 11.56
C ALA A 181 19.36 -18.20 10.62
N GLN A 182 18.90 -18.02 9.38
CA GLN A 182 19.51 -17.10 8.43
C GLN A 182 19.51 -15.66 8.93
N LEU A 183 18.37 -15.16 9.46
CA LEU A 183 18.29 -13.81 10.01
C LEU A 183 19.32 -13.59 11.12
N ARG A 184 19.46 -14.55 12.05
CA ARG A 184 20.48 -14.49 13.11
C ARG A 184 21.91 -14.46 12.57
N ALA A 185 22.19 -15.21 11.50
CA ALA A 185 23.52 -15.26 10.89
C ALA A 185 23.94 -13.93 10.22
N VAL A 186 22.98 -13.11 9.79
CA VAL A 186 23.25 -11.79 9.17
C VAL A 186 23.56 -10.72 10.22
N GLY A 187 23.34 -10.99 11.52
CA GLY A 187 23.70 -10.08 12.61
C GLY A 187 22.87 -8.78 12.65
N LEU A 188 21.59 -8.88 12.25
CA LEU A 188 20.62 -7.78 12.27
C LEU A 188 19.86 -7.65 13.59
#